data_AF-A0A542ARG1-F1
#
_entry.id   AF-A0A542ARG1-F1
#
_cell.length_a   1.000
_cell.length_b   1.000
_cell.length_c   1.000
_cell.angle_alpha   90.00
_cell.angle_beta   90.00
_cell.angle_gamma   90.00
#
_symmetry.space_group_name_H-M   'P 1'
#
loop_
_entity.id
_entity.type
_entity.pdbx_description
1 polymer ?
#
loop_
_entity_poly.entity_id
_entity_poly.type
_entity_poly.pdbx_seq_one_letter_code
_entity_poly.pdbx_strand_id
1 'polypeptide(L)' 'MKIMVDRNELEKRLTQARKGKLIEFCIVPSQFDSGRLNPALLHIGTVYNDGSYEDLESIYEFRRLQLVDDF' A
#
# COMPACT_ATOMS: atom_id res chain seq x y z
N MET A 1 4.99 7.69 10.66
CA MET A 1 5.44 7.12 9.37
C MET A 1 4.56 7.68 8.28
N LYS A 2 5.13 8.08 7.14
CA LYS A 2 4.39 8.56 5.97
C LYS A 2 4.94 7.87 4.75
N ILE A 3 4.06 7.40 3.87
CA ILE A 3 4.42 6.87 2.55
C ILE A 3 3.73 7.71 1.48
N MET A 4 4.29 7.72 0.28
CA MET A 4 3.63 8.24 -0.91
C MET A 4 3.29 7.07 -1.81
N VAL A 5 2.08 7.05 -2.36
CA VAL A 5 1.64 6.00 -3.29
C VAL A 5 1.12 6.66 -4.56
N ASP A 6 1.12 5.91 -5.67
CA ASP A 6 0.53 6.38 -6.90
C ASP A 6 -0.99 6.56 -6.73
N ARG A 7 -1.50 7.74 -7.15
CA ARG A 7 -2.91 8.07 -7.02
C ARG A 7 -3.80 7.18 -7.87
N ASN A 8 -3.39 6.88 -9.11
CA ASN A 8 -4.23 6.12 -10.04
C ASN A 8 -4.34 4.66 -9.58
N GLU A 9 -3.25 4.08 -9.07
CA GLU A 9 -3.31 2.73 -8.50
C GLU A 9 -4.19 2.71 -7.24
N LEU A 10 -4.09 3.73 -6.38
CA LEU A 10 -4.96 3.86 -5.21
C LEU A 10 -6.44 3.92 -5.61
N GLU A 11 -6.80 4.79 -6.56
CA GLU A 11 -8.17 4.92 -7.04
C GLU A 11 -8.67 3.61 -7.66
N LYS A 12 -7.85 2.93 -8.46
CA LYS A 12 -8.18 1.63 -9.05
C LYS A 12 -8.51 0.59 -7.98
N ARG A 13 -7.71 0.47 -6.90
CA ARG A 13 -8.02 -0.47 -5.80
C ARG A 13 -9.29 -0.07 -5.05
N LEU A 14 -9.49 1.22 -4.79
CA LEU A 14 -10.70 1.70 -4.11
C LEU A 14 -11.98 1.49 -4.94
N THR A 15 -11.89 1.50 -6.28
CA THR A 15 -13.06 1.17 -7.14
C THR A 15 -13.49 -0.29 -7.07
N GLN A 16 -12.61 -1.20 -6.62
CA GLN A 16 -12.95 -2.61 -6.40
C GLN A 16 -13.76 -2.78 -5.10
N ALA A 17 -13.65 -1.84 -4.16
CA ALA A 17 -14.42 -1.86 -2.93
C ALA A 17 -15.92 -1.67 -3.22
N ARG A 18 -16.75 -2.58 -2.69
CA ARG A 18 -18.20 -2.48 -2.81
C ARG A 18 -18.74 -1.31 -1.99
N LYS A 19 -19.76 -0.61 -2.50
CA LYS A 19 -20.40 0.52 -1.80
C LYS A 19 -20.94 0.12 -0.42
N GLY A 20 -20.77 0.99 0.57
CA GLY A 20 -21.31 0.83 1.92
C GLY A 20 -20.48 -0.06 2.87
N LYS A 21 -19.17 -0.18 2.63
CA LYS A 21 -18.24 -1.00 3.42
C LYS A 21 -17.13 -0.15 4.03
N LEU A 22 -16.51 -0.68 5.08
CA LEU A 22 -15.35 -0.06 5.71
C LEU A 22 -14.09 -0.42 4.91
N ILE A 23 -13.26 0.57 4.65
CA ILE A 23 -11.96 0.38 3.98
C ILE A 23 -10.87 0.44 5.04
N GLU A 24 -10.01 -0.58 5.05
CA GLU A 24 -8.80 -0.61 5.85
C GLU A 24 -7.63 -0.06 5.04
N PHE A 25 -6.83 0.78 5.68
CA PHE A 25 -5.53 1.20 5.20
C PHE A 25 -4.46 0.77 6.21
N CYS A 26 -3.60 -0.14 5.81
CA CYS A 26 -2.49 -0.62 6.64
C CYS A 26 -1.16 -0.24 6.00
N ILE A 27 -0.34 0.55 6.70
CA ILE A 27 1.01 0.87 6.24
C ILE A 27 1.97 -0.18 6.76
N VAL A 28 2.52 -0.98 5.85
CA VAL A 28 3.60 -1.91 6.17
C VAL A 28 4.93 -1.17 5.99
N PRO A 29 5.75 -1.04 7.05
CA PRO A 29 7.05 -0.36 6.95
C PRO A 29 7.98 -1.10 6.00
N SER A 30 9.01 -0.43 5.50
CA SER A 30 10.05 -1.11 4.74
C SER A 30 10.73 -2.20 5.56
N GLN A 31 10.96 -3.35 4.96
CA GLN A 31 11.52 -4.52 5.64
C GLN A 31 12.81 -4.94 4.96
N PHE A 32 13.80 -5.32 5.76
CA PHE A 32 14.98 -6.01 5.26
C PHE A 32 14.78 -7.50 5.48
N ASP A 33 14.67 -8.26 4.39
CA ASP A 33 14.47 -9.70 4.43
C ASP A 33 15.42 -10.37 3.45
N SER A 34 16.10 -11.43 3.90
CA SER A 34 16.95 -12.27 3.06
C SER A 34 17.98 -11.49 2.23
N GLY A 35 18.54 -10.43 2.82
CA GLY A 35 19.54 -9.57 2.16
C GLY A 35 18.96 -8.53 1.20
N ARG A 36 17.64 -8.41 1.10
CA ARG A 36 16.95 -7.46 0.22
C ARG A 36 16.15 -6.44 1.03
N LEU A 37 16.28 -5.18 0.65
CA LEU A 37 15.42 -4.12 1.17
C LEU A 37 14.11 -4.10 0.35
N ASN A 38 13.02 -4.49 0.99
CA ASN A 38 11.68 -4.30 0.47
C ASN A 38 11.18 -2.89 0.84
N PRO A 39 10.69 -2.09 -0.11
CA PRO A 39 10.12 -0.79 0.19
C PRO A 39 8.87 -0.91 1.06
N ALA A 40 8.49 0.19 1.71
CA ALA A 40 7.21 0.25 2.42
C ALA A 40 6.05 0.08 1.43
N LEU A 41 4.88 -0.35 1.92
CA LEU A 41 3.69 -0.49 1.09
C LEU A 41 2.42 -0.08 1.85
N LEU A 42 1.40 0.29 1.08
CA LEU A 42 0.03 0.45 1.55
C LEU A 42 -0.74 -0.82 1.21
N HIS A 43 -1.09 -1.60 2.22
CA HIS A 43 -2.07 -2.68 2.09
C HIS A 43 -3.48 -2.10 2.20
N ILE A 44 -4.37 -2.53 1.31
CA ILE A 44 -5.75 -2.07 1.26
C ILE A 44 -6.67 -3.27 1.39
N GLY A 45 -7.64 -3.18 2.30
CA GLY A 45 -8.66 -4.20 2.49
C GLY A 45 -10.03 -3.60 2.62
N THR A 46 -11.05 -4.44 2.45
CA THR A 46 -12.43 -4.09 2.80
C THR A 46 -12.96 -5.06 3.85
N VAL A 47 -13.59 -4.50 4.89
CA VAL A 47 -14.24 -5.25 5.95
C VAL A 47 -15.75 -5.20 5.75
N TYR A 48 -16.37 -6.38 5.70
CA TYR A 48 -17.78 -6.56 5.50
C TYR A 48 -18.55 -6.69 6.83
N ASN A 49 -19.84 -6.36 6.81
CA ASN A 49 -20.71 -6.42 7.98
C ASN A 49 -20.89 -7.85 8.53
N ASP A 50 -20.63 -8.87 7.72
CA ASP A 50 -20.64 -10.28 8.13
C ASP A 50 -19.30 -10.72 8.74
N GLY A 51 -18.35 -9.79 8.89
CA GLY A 51 -17.01 -10.04 9.41
C GLY A 51 -16.03 -10.59 8.37
N SER A 52 -16.44 -10.77 7.11
CA SER A 52 -15.51 -11.17 6.05
C SER A 52 -14.55 -10.02 5.69
N TYR A 53 -13.37 -10.42 5.23
CA TYR A 53 -12.31 -9.53 4.77
C TYR A 53 -11.97 -9.86 3.32
N GLU A 54 -11.87 -8.85 2.48
CA GLU A 54 -11.35 -9.00 1.11
C GLU A 54 -10.11 -8.14 0.95
N ASP A 55 -9.07 -8.77 0.41
CA ASP A 55 -7.80 -8.16 0.06
C ASP A 55 -7.95 -7.41 -1.26
N LEU A 56 -7.71 -6.08 -1.23
CA LEU A 56 -7.69 -5.20 -2.41
C LEU A 56 -6.24 -4.95 -2.88
N GLU A 57 -5.36 -5.89 -2.56
CA GLU A 57 -3.94 -5.91 -2.83
C GLU A 57 -3.16 -4.73 -2.22
N SER A 58 -1.83 -4.73 -2.41
CA SER A 58 -0.93 -3.69 -1.91
C SER A 58 -0.45 -2.73 -2.99
N ILE A 59 -0.06 -1.52 -2.60
CA ILE A 59 0.60 -0.51 -3.45
C ILE A 59 1.94 -0.18 -2.84
N TYR A 60 3.02 -0.34 -3.60
CA TYR A 60 4.35 0.02 -3.14
C TYR A 60 4.51 1.53 -2.98
N GLU A 61 5.31 1.92 -1.99
CA GLU A 61 5.72 3.29 -1.80
C GLU A 61 6.46 3.80 -3.05
N PHE A 62 6.03 4.95 -3.56
CA PHE A 62 6.79 5.69 -4.56
C PHE A 62 8.06 6.24 -3.91
N ARG A 63 9.20 5.75 -4.38
CA ARG A 63 10.52 6.28 -4.02
C ARG A 63 11.09 7.04 -5.20
N ARG A 64 11.28 8.35 -5.02
CA ARG A 64 12.11 9.11 -5.94
C ARG A 64 13.55 8.69 -5.69
N LEU A 65 14.15 7.96 -6.63
CA LEU A 65 15.59 7.71 -6.61
C LEU A 65 16.27 9.08 -6.72
N GLN A 66 17.06 9.42 -5.71
CA GLN A 66 17.96 10.55 -5.76
C GLN A 66 19.32 9.99 -6.10
N LEU A 67 19.86 10.37 -7.26
CA LEU A 67 21.27 10.12 -7.56
C LEU A 67 22.07 10.85 -6.47
N VAL A 68 22.90 10.08 -5.76
CA VAL A 68 23.90 10.64 -4.87
C VAL A 68 25.09 10.94 -5.77
N ASP A 69 25.47 12.22 -5.89
CA ASP A 69 26.70 12.57 -6.58
C ASP A 69 27.87 11.95 -5.80
N ASP A 70 28.69 11.14 -6.47
CA ASP A 70 29.89 10.54 -5.89
C ASP A 70 30.87 11.68 -5.52
N PHE A 71 31.29 11.74 -4.25
CA PHE A 71 32.28 12.68 -3.72
C PHE A 71 33.71 12.29 -4.10
#